data_AF-A0A4Q1BKN0-F1
#
_entry.id   AF-A0A4Q1BKN0-F1
#
_cell.length_a   1.000
_cell.length_b   1.000
_cell.length_c   1.000
_cell.angle_alpha   90.00
_cell.angle_beta   90.00
_cell.angle_gamma   90.00
#
_symmetry.space_group_name_H-M   'P 1'
#
loop_
_entity.id
_entity.type
_entity.pdbx_description
1 polymer ?
#
loop_
_entity_poly.entity_id
_entity_poly.type
_entity_poly.pdbx_seq_one_letter_code
_entity_poly.pdbx_strand_id
1 'polypeptide(L)'
;MISLLQLLTTLALVVYHVSAYSGVVTGFKAPKNLRAATPFKVTVDFIDETFAPQTDYGIVWGLRSEDEQCTNCVGRAFQFTDLNANTGDYQPQLEFSLEFFGAFGGPLFGGGNFTLVAAVTRAVTNDGIIEIGYYTQKVQVARTIGPIGPIHPTFPHSFHPVSPTQTESLSVAPSA
;
A
#
# COMPACT_ATOMS: atom_id res chain seq x y z
N MET A 1 -52.26 -15.50 6.16
CA MET A 1 -52.29 -14.26 5.34
C MET A 1 -51.30 -13.29 5.95
N ILE A 2 -50.09 -13.24 5.40
CA ILE A 2 -49.04 -12.31 5.83
C ILE A 2 -49.38 -10.97 5.18
N SER A 3 -49.61 -9.94 6.00
CA SER A 3 -50.03 -8.61 5.54
C SER A 3 -48.92 -8.00 4.66
N LEU A 4 -49.30 -7.39 3.53
CA LEU A 4 -48.37 -6.71 2.62
C LEU A 4 -47.52 -5.63 3.34
N LEU A 5 -48.02 -5.10 4.47
CA LEU A 5 -47.28 -4.18 5.34
C LEU A 5 -46.08 -4.82 6.06
N GLN A 6 -46.07 -6.14 6.31
CA GLN A 6 -44.97 -6.82 6.98
C GLN A 6 -43.80 -7.16 6.03
N LEU A 7 -44.02 -7.13 4.72
CA LEU A 7 -42.94 -7.33 3.72
C LEU A 7 -42.15 -6.03 3.46
N LEU A 8 -42.78 -4.87 3.67
CA LEU A 8 -42.15 -3.56 3.46
C LEU A 8 -41.24 -3.13 4.61
N THR A 9 -41.45 -3.65 5.82
CA THR A 9 -40.60 -3.31 6.99
C THR A 9 -39.31 -4.11 7.06
N THR A 10 -39.21 -5.27 6.39
CA THR A 10 -37.93 -6.02 6.29
C THR A 10 -37.06 -5.56 5.13
N LEU A 11 -37.59 -4.79 4.18
CA LEU A 11 -36.87 -4.29 3.00
C LEU A 11 -36.23 -2.90 3.21
N ALA A 12 -36.43 -2.27 4.37
CA ALA A 12 -35.87 -0.95 4.70
C ALA A 12 -34.53 -1.01 5.45
N LEU A 13 -33.92 -2.19 5.61
CA LEU A 13 -32.66 -2.38 6.34
C LEU A 13 -31.50 -2.84 5.44
N VAL A 14 -31.54 -2.45 4.18
CA VAL A 14 -30.45 -2.68 3.21
C VAL A 14 -30.22 -1.43 2.38
N VAL A 15 -30.01 -0.27 3.00
CA VAL A 15 -29.29 0.84 2.34
C VAL A 15 -28.63 1.67 3.42
N TYR A 16 -27.29 1.63 3.43
CA TYR A 16 -26.32 2.61 3.93
C TYR A 16 -25.10 1.88 4.51
N HIS A 17 -24.39 1.16 3.64
CA HIS A 17 -22.94 1.28 3.71
C HIS A 17 -22.62 2.62 3.07
N VAL A 18 -22.58 3.68 3.88
CA VAL A 18 -21.92 4.92 3.48
C VAL A 18 -20.46 4.51 3.24
N SER A 19 -19.92 4.74 2.05
CA SER A 19 -18.49 4.65 1.79
C SER A 19 -17.80 5.84 2.46
N ALA A 20 -16.79 5.63 3.31
CA ALA A 20 -16.01 6.66 3.97
C ALA A 20 -15.09 7.12 2.89
N TYR A 21 -15.45 8.25 2.34
CA TYR A 21 -14.57 8.95 1.46
C TYR A 21 -13.37 9.41 2.29
N SER A 22 -12.24 8.70 2.17
CA SER A 22 -10.95 9.24 2.58
C SER A 22 -10.67 10.43 1.69
N GLY A 23 -10.50 11.60 2.31
CA GLY A 23 -10.20 12.84 1.64
C GLY A 23 -8.92 12.80 0.80
N VAL A 24 -8.42 13.98 0.46
CA VAL A 24 -7.10 14.12 -0.13
C VAL A 24 -6.03 13.98 0.94
N VAL A 25 -5.07 13.07 0.73
CA VAL A 25 -3.93 12.86 1.62
C VAL A 25 -3.07 14.12 1.64
N THR A 26 -2.73 14.57 2.84
CA THR A 26 -1.84 15.72 3.07
C THR A 26 -0.54 15.34 3.78
N GLY A 27 -0.50 14.15 4.37
CA GLY A 27 0.68 13.62 5.02
C GLY A 27 0.40 12.34 5.78
N PHE A 28 1.43 11.81 6.44
CA PHE A 28 1.28 10.70 7.36
C PHE A 28 2.28 10.81 8.51
N LYS A 29 2.01 10.06 9.58
CA LYS A 29 2.90 9.86 10.72
C LYS A 29 3.06 8.37 10.99
N ALA A 30 4.29 7.94 11.23
CA ALA A 30 4.63 6.57 11.60
C ALA A 30 5.57 6.54 12.82
N PRO A 31 5.67 5.42 13.54
CA PRO A 31 6.72 5.22 14.53
C PRO A 31 8.10 5.39 13.89
N LYS A 32 9.01 6.07 14.59
CA LYS A 32 10.39 6.25 14.11
C LYS A 32 11.18 4.95 14.09
N ASN A 33 10.85 4.01 14.98
CA ASN A 33 11.49 2.72 15.09
C ASN A 33 10.49 1.65 14.68
N LEU A 34 10.81 0.93 13.61
CA LEU A 34 10.01 -0.16 13.06
C LEU A 34 10.74 -1.47 13.30
N ARG A 35 9.99 -2.56 13.42
CA ARG A 35 10.55 -3.91 13.54
C ARG A 35 10.08 -4.73 12.35
N ALA A 36 11.01 -5.42 11.69
CA ALA A 36 10.65 -6.26 10.56
C ALA A 36 9.66 -7.38 10.94
N ALA A 37 8.74 -7.72 10.04
CA ALA A 37 7.72 -8.74 10.29
C ALA A 37 6.85 -8.50 11.55
N THR A 38 6.76 -7.24 12.00
CA THR A 38 5.85 -6.82 13.08
C THR A 38 4.94 -5.74 12.53
N PRO A 39 3.61 -5.87 12.64
CA PRO A 39 2.69 -4.83 12.23
C PRO A 39 2.96 -3.53 13.00
N PHE A 40 2.83 -2.40 12.32
CA PHE A 40 2.89 -1.07 12.93
C PHE A 40 1.75 -0.22 12.40
N LYS A 41 1.41 0.83 13.14
CA LYS A 41 0.34 1.76 12.77
C LYS A 41 0.91 3.00 12.11
N VAL A 42 0.24 3.46 11.06
CA VAL A 42 0.46 4.78 10.48
C VAL A 42 -0.83 5.57 10.56
N THR A 43 -0.72 6.85 10.89
CA THR A 43 -1.85 7.79 10.82
C THR A 43 -1.69 8.60 9.56
N VAL A 44 -2.70 8.58 8.69
CA VAL A 44 -2.73 9.39 7.46
C VAL A 44 -3.64 10.57 7.70
N ASP A 45 -3.15 11.76 7.37
CA ASP A 45 -3.86 13.03 7.50
C ASP A 45 -4.55 13.38 6.17
N PHE A 46 -5.83 13.73 6.23
CA PHE A 46 -6.68 14.07 5.08
C PHE A 46 -7.23 15.49 5.15
N ILE A 47 -7.50 16.08 4.00
CA ILE A 47 -8.43 17.21 3.83
C ILE A 47 -9.62 16.74 3.01
N ASP A 48 -10.79 17.30 3.26
CA ASP A 48 -12.01 16.96 2.53
C ASP A 48 -11.87 17.35 1.04
N GLU A 49 -12.30 16.46 0.12
CA GLU A 49 -12.21 16.68 -1.33
C GLU A 49 -12.97 17.90 -1.82
N THR A 50 -14.01 18.32 -1.09
CA THR A 50 -14.76 19.53 -1.43
C THR A 50 -13.88 20.79 -1.42
N PHE A 51 -12.73 20.73 -0.74
CA PHE A 51 -11.73 21.79 -0.69
C PHE A 51 -10.48 21.51 -1.54
N ALA A 52 -10.50 20.48 -2.39
CA ALA A 52 -9.35 20.07 -3.18
C ALA A 52 -9.70 19.77 -4.65
N PRO A 53 -8.87 20.17 -5.63
CA PRO A 53 -9.13 19.92 -7.05
C PRO A 53 -8.71 18.50 -7.49
N GLN A 54 -8.64 17.55 -6.56
CA GLN A 54 -8.01 16.25 -6.78
C GLN A 54 -8.66 15.17 -5.92
N THR A 55 -8.56 13.93 -6.38
CA THR A 55 -9.07 12.75 -5.68
C THR A 55 -7.94 11.75 -5.55
N ASP A 56 -7.67 11.27 -4.34
CA ASP A 56 -6.64 10.27 -4.07
C ASP A 56 -7.27 8.88 -3.98
N TYR A 57 -6.72 7.89 -4.68
CA TYR A 57 -7.34 6.55 -4.82
C TYR A 57 -6.68 5.46 -3.99
N GLY A 58 -5.41 5.64 -3.66
CA GLY A 58 -4.63 4.58 -3.05
C GLY A 58 -3.23 5.03 -2.67
N ILE A 59 -2.64 4.29 -1.76
CA ILE A 59 -1.29 4.54 -1.24
C ILE A 59 -0.45 3.30 -1.47
N VAL A 60 0.62 3.42 -2.24
CA VAL A 60 1.68 2.42 -2.30
C VAL A 60 2.71 2.75 -1.22
N TRP A 61 2.90 1.83 -0.29
CA TRP A 61 3.88 1.95 0.78
C TRP A 61 5.18 1.26 0.42
N GLY A 62 6.30 1.94 0.66
CA GLY A 62 7.63 1.39 0.43
C GLY A 62 8.69 1.91 1.38
N LEU A 63 9.82 1.21 1.42
CA LEU A 63 11.02 1.65 2.13
C LEU A 63 12.13 1.89 1.11
N ARG A 64 12.67 3.11 1.15
CA ARG A 64 13.81 3.54 0.35
C ARG A 64 15.08 3.52 1.20
N SER A 65 16.10 2.81 0.74
CA SER A 65 17.43 2.83 1.39
C SER A 65 18.13 4.16 1.12
N GLU A 66 19.08 4.55 1.97
CA GLU A 66 19.96 5.70 1.70
C GLU A 66 20.82 5.50 0.44
N ASP A 67 21.13 4.24 0.09
CA ASP A 67 21.91 3.89 -1.10
C ASP A 67 21.10 4.00 -2.41
N GLU A 68 19.77 4.15 -2.32
CA GLU A 68 18.87 4.12 -3.45
C GLU A 68 18.74 5.54 -4.04
N GLN A 69 19.40 5.78 -5.17
CA GLN A 69 19.49 7.10 -5.81
C GLN A 69 18.23 7.44 -6.62
N CYS A 70 17.12 7.69 -5.94
CA CYS A 70 15.92 8.22 -6.59
C CYS A 70 15.18 9.22 -5.69
N THR A 71 14.85 10.39 -6.25
CA THR A 71 14.19 11.49 -5.52
C THR A 71 12.70 11.22 -5.32
N ASN A 72 12.00 10.80 -6.38
CA ASN A 72 10.55 10.54 -6.41
C ASN A 72 10.30 9.06 -6.72
N CYS A 73 10.51 8.20 -5.74
CA CYS A 73 10.35 6.76 -5.89
C CYS A 73 9.88 6.15 -4.57
N VAL A 74 9.21 5.01 -4.67
CA VAL A 74 8.71 4.24 -3.52
C VAL A 74 9.83 3.43 -2.86
N GLY A 75 10.97 3.24 -3.55
CA GLY A 75 11.96 2.24 -3.17
C GLY A 75 11.36 0.84 -3.30
N ARG A 76 11.62 -0.02 -2.31
CA ARG A 76 11.00 -1.35 -2.27
C ARG A 76 9.58 -1.24 -1.72
N ALA A 77 8.60 -1.36 -2.60
CA ALA A 77 7.19 -1.43 -2.22
C ALA A 77 6.90 -2.72 -1.43
N PHE A 78 6.05 -2.62 -0.40
CA PHE A 78 5.70 -3.76 0.44
C PHE A 78 4.21 -3.89 0.72
N GLN A 79 3.41 -2.82 0.57
CA GLN A 79 1.97 -2.88 0.81
C GLN A 79 1.23 -1.82 0.00
N PHE A 80 -0.03 -2.10 -0.32
CA PHE A 80 -0.96 -1.15 -0.91
C PHE A 80 -2.13 -0.92 0.05
N THR A 81 -2.55 0.34 0.19
CA THR A 81 -3.78 0.73 0.87
C THR A 81 -4.73 1.28 -0.17
N ASP A 82 -5.87 0.61 -0.36
CA ASP A 82 -6.98 1.12 -1.17
C ASP A 82 -7.75 2.18 -0.36
N LEU A 83 -7.75 3.42 -0.83
CA LEU A 83 -8.47 4.50 -0.16
C LEU A 83 -9.97 4.46 -0.50
N ASN A 84 -10.36 3.90 -1.65
CA ASN A 84 -11.77 3.76 -2.02
C ASN A 84 -12.48 2.66 -1.23
N ALA A 85 -11.73 1.74 -0.64
CA ALA A 85 -12.27 0.68 0.20
C ALA A 85 -12.75 1.17 1.58
N ASN A 86 -12.45 2.42 1.95
CA ASN A 86 -12.89 2.97 3.23
C ASN A 86 -14.42 3.19 3.22
N THR A 87 -15.09 2.77 4.29
CA THR A 87 -16.56 2.90 4.50
C THR A 87 -16.89 3.71 5.77
N GLY A 88 -17.90 4.60 5.78
CA GLY A 88 -18.30 5.48 6.87
C GLY A 88 -18.41 6.98 6.52
N ASP A 89 -18.30 7.84 7.53
CA ASP A 89 -18.23 9.30 7.37
C ASP A 89 -16.78 9.76 7.12
N TYR A 90 -16.61 10.96 6.54
CA TYR A 90 -15.29 11.58 6.41
C TYR A 90 -14.58 11.66 7.77
N GLN A 91 -13.31 11.27 7.79
CA GLN A 91 -12.42 11.42 8.93
C GLN A 91 -11.17 12.19 8.49
N PRO A 92 -10.77 13.25 9.21
CA PRO A 92 -9.56 13.99 8.90
C PRO A 92 -8.29 13.18 9.16
N GLN A 93 -8.39 12.08 9.91
CA GLN A 93 -7.29 11.16 10.19
C GLN A 93 -7.80 9.72 10.19
N LEU A 94 -7.07 8.84 9.50
CA LEU A 94 -7.31 7.40 9.58
C LEU A 94 -6.03 6.66 9.97
N GLU A 95 -6.19 5.60 10.73
CA GLU A 95 -5.09 4.71 11.10
C GLU A 95 -5.09 3.46 10.22
N PHE A 96 -3.95 3.17 9.61
CA PHE A 96 -3.73 1.96 8.84
C PHE A 96 -2.70 1.05 9.52
N SER A 97 -2.95 -0.25 9.48
CA SER A 97 -1.98 -1.26 9.91
C SER A 97 -1.10 -1.64 8.74
N LEU A 98 0.19 -1.33 8.85
CA LEU A 98 1.20 -1.68 7.87
C LEU A 98 2.09 -2.80 8.35
N GLU A 99 2.58 -3.56 7.39
CA GLU A 99 3.31 -4.79 7.63
C GLU A 99 4.22 -5.05 6.42
N PHE A 100 5.50 -5.36 6.67
CA PHE A 100 6.42 -5.78 5.62
C PHE A 100 7.00 -7.17 5.91
N PHE A 101 6.59 -8.16 5.10
CA PHE A 101 7.01 -9.56 5.15
C PHE A 101 7.75 -9.98 3.89
N GLY A 102 8.84 -10.74 4.04
CA GLY A 102 9.53 -11.35 2.91
C GLY A 102 8.65 -12.38 2.25
N ALA A 103 8.70 -12.46 0.92
CA ALA A 103 8.02 -13.50 0.15
C ALA A 103 8.35 -14.95 0.60
N PHE A 104 9.40 -15.13 1.42
CA PHE A 104 9.86 -16.40 1.96
C PHE A 104 9.87 -16.44 3.51
N GLY A 105 9.07 -15.60 4.19
CA GLY A 105 8.98 -15.59 5.66
C GLY A 105 10.20 -15.02 6.41
N GLY A 106 11.20 -14.51 5.68
CA GLY A 106 12.32 -13.73 6.22
C GLY A 106 12.03 -12.21 6.21
N PRO A 107 12.85 -11.38 6.87
CA PRO A 107 12.68 -9.94 6.80
C PRO A 107 13.00 -9.44 5.37
N LEU A 108 12.06 -8.73 4.71
CA LEU A 108 12.28 -8.06 3.40
C LEU A 108 13.48 -7.09 3.40
N PHE A 109 13.76 -6.54 4.58
CA PHE A 109 14.71 -5.47 4.80
C PHE A 109 15.73 -5.92 5.84
N GLY A 110 17.01 -5.70 5.52
CA GLY A 110 18.02 -5.65 6.58
C GLY A 110 17.70 -4.52 7.55
N GLY A 111 18.09 -4.65 8.81
CA GLY A 111 17.98 -3.52 9.75
C GLY A 111 18.90 -2.38 9.31
N GLY A 112 18.45 -1.14 9.48
CA GLY A 112 19.15 0.05 8.96
C GLY A 112 18.26 1.29 8.94
N ASN A 113 18.82 2.38 8.42
CA ASN A 113 18.12 3.64 8.18
C ASN A 113 17.37 3.56 6.85
N PHE A 114 16.10 3.94 6.87
CA PHE A 114 15.27 3.98 5.68
C PHE A 114 14.44 5.25 5.66
N THR A 115 13.94 5.57 4.47
CA THR A 115 12.82 6.50 4.29
C THR A 115 11.57 5.68 4.02
N LEU A 116 10.58 5.75 4.90
CA LEU A 116 9.23 5.27 4.63
C LEU A 116 8.56 6.23 3.65
N VAL A 117 8.07 5.69 2.54
CA VAL A 117 7.48 6.45 1.45
C VAL A 117 6.01 6.01 1.29
N ALA A 118 5.13 7.00 1.22
CA ALA A 118 3.75 6.85 0.78
C ALA A 118 3.63 7.50 -0.59
N ALA A 119 3.51 6.69 -1.64
CA ALA A 119 3.19 7.18 -2.98
C ALA A 119 1.68 7.10 -3.20
N VAL A 120 1.06 8.27 -3.27
CA VAL A 120 -0.38 8.44 -3.37
C VAL A 120 -0.76 8.65 -4.82
N THR A 121 -1.55 7.74 -5.38
CA THR A 121 -2.08 7.89 -6.73
C THR A 121 -3.27 8.83 -6.70
N ARG A 122 -3.24 9.90 -7.50
CA ARG A 122 -4.29 10.91 -7.55
C ARG A 122 -4.77 11.21 -8.96
N ALA A 123 -6.06 11.53 -9.12
CA ALA A 123 -6.56 12.21 -10.31
C ALA A 123 -6.73 13.69 -10.05
N VAL A 124 -6.31 14.51 -11.01
CA VAL A 124 -6.63 15.94 -11.06
C VAL A 124 -7.93 16.11 -11.84
N THR A 125 -8.97 16.62 -11.19
CA THR A 125 -10.36 16.56 -11.69
C THR A 125 -10.61 17.38 -12.96
N ASN A 126 -9.75 18.35 -13.25
CA ASN A 126 -9.93 19.25 -14.40
C ASN A 126 -9.41 18.68 -15.72
N ASP A 127 -8.40 17.79 -15.68
CA ASP A 127 -7.66 17.39 -16.89
C ASP A 127 -7.59 15.86 -17.09
N GLY A 128 -8.12 15.07 -16.13
CA GLY A 128 -8.07 13.60 -16.20
C GLY A 128 -6.65 13.01 -16.06
N ILE A 129 -5.70 13.82 -15.61
CA ILE A 129 -4.30 13.43 -15.42
C ILE A 129 -4.18 12.65 -14.11
N ILE A 130 -3.49 11.51 -14.17
CA ILE A 130 -3.08 10.75 -12.99
C ILE A 130 -1.68 11.21 -12.56
N GLU A 131 -1.58 11.70 -11.33
CA GLU A 131 -0.31 12.09 -10.71
C GLU A 131 0.02 11.19 -9.52
N ILE A 132 1.26 11.28 -9.05
CA ILE A 132 1.73 10.59 -7.84
C ILE A 132 2.27 11.61 -6.85
N GLY A 133 1.61 11.74 -5.70
CA GLY A 133 2.11 12.50 -4.56
C GLY A 133 3.06 11.64 -3.72
N TYR A 134 4.23 12.16 -3.35
CA TYR A 134 5.18 11.43 -2.50
C TYR A 134 5.26 12.10 -1.13
N TYR A 135 4.87 11.36 -0.10
CA TYR A 135 5.07 11.74 1.29
C TYR A 135 6.13 10.83 1.90
N THR A 136 7.00 11.39 2.75
CA THR A 136 8.15 10.63 3.26
C THR A 136 8.41 10.89 4.74
N GLN A 137 8.84 9.86 5.46
CA GLN A 137 9.30 9.96 6.84
C GLN A 137 10.55 9.11 7.04
N LYS A 138 11.59 9.64 7.69
CA LYS A 138 12.75 8.84 8.11
C LYS A 138 12.37 7.86 9.21
N VAL A 139 12.82 6.61 9.07
CA VAL A 139 12.57 5.52 10.02
C VAL A 139 13.83 4.66 10.21
N GLN A 140 13.95 4.05 11.37
CA GLN A 140 14.94 3.03 11.68
C GLN A 140 14.24 1.67 11.69
N VAL A 141 14.74 0.72 10.90
CA VAL A 141 14.24 -0.66 10.92
C VAL A 141 15.19 -1.52 11.76
N ALA A 142 14.66 -2.15 12.80
CA ALA A 142 15.36 -3.16 13.58
C ALA A 142 15.24 -4.53 12.90
N ARG A 143 16.34 -5.31 12.91
CA ARG A 143 16.32 -6.71 12.46
C ARG A 143 15.46 -7.54 13.42
N THR A 144 14.66 -8.43 12.84
CA THR A 144 14.02 -9.49 13.62
C THR A 144 14.99 -10.65 13.71
N ILE A 145 15.57 -10.84 14.89
CA ILE A 145 16.35 -12.02 15.24
C ILE A 145 15.33 -13.10 15.62
N GLY A 146 14.94 -13.93 14.66
CA GLY A 146 14.29 -15.22 14.95
C GLY A 146 15.33 -16.25 15.38
N PRO A 147 14.93 -17.39 15.99
CA PRO A 147 15.87 -18.49 16.19
C PRO A 147 16.46 -18.86 14.84
N ILE A 148 17.80 -18.95 14.79
CA ILE A 148 18.54 -19.39 13.62
C ILE A 148 18.09 -20.83 13.38
N GLY A 149 17.13 -21.04 12.48
CA GLY A 149 16.85 -22.37 11.95
C GLY A 149 18.14 -22.97 11.39
N PRO A 150 18.30 -24.31 11.41
CA PRO A 150 19.59 -24.93 11.14
C PRO A 150 20.16 -24.39 9.83
N ILE A 151 21.40 -23.90 9.94
CA ILE A 151 22.19 -23.34 8.85
C ILE A 151 22.10 -24.33 7.68
N HIS A 152 21.39 -23.93 6.62
CA HIS A 152 21.28 -24.77 5.43
C HIS A 152 22.70 -24.97 4.87
N PRO A 153 23.12 -26.21 4.56
CA PRO A 153 24.50 -26.48 4.19
C PRO A 153 24.88 -25.74 2.91
N THR A 154 26.12 -25.29 2.89
CA THR A 154 26.78 -24.55 1.82
C THR A 154 26.59 -25.29 0.48
N PHE A 155 25.85 -24.69 -0.46
CA PHE A 155 25.91 -25.15 -1.86
C PHE A 155 27.23 -24.67 -2.49
N PRO A 156 28.07 -25.57 -3.01
CA PRO A 156 29.28 -25.16 -3.71
C PRO A 156 28.91 -24.47 -5.02
N HIS A 157 29.56 -23.33 -5.28
CA HIS A 157 29.46 -22.58 -6.53
C HIS A 157 29.73 -23.47 -7.74
N SER A 158 28.74 -23.60 -8.63
CA SER A 158 28.97 -23.86 -10.05
C SER A 158 28.04 -22.96 -10.85
N PHE A 159 28.57 -21.81 -11.30
CA PHE A 159 27.92 -21.00 -12.30
C PHE A 159 28.10 -21.70 -13.65
N HIS A 160 27.03 -22.27 -14.19
CA HIS A 160 26.92 -22.48 -15.63
C HIS A 160 26.17 -21.28 -16.23
N PRO A 161 26.74 -20.58 -17.23
CA PRO A 161 26.06 -19.47 -17.88
C PRO A 161 24.96 -20.03 -18.79
N VAL A 162 23.70 -19.66 -18.52
CA VAL A 162 22.58 -19.92 -19.44
C VAL A 162 22.39 -18.67 -20.30
N SER A 163 22.54 -18.85 -21.62
CA SER A 163 22.31 -17.85 -22.66
C SER A 163 20.82 -17.45 -22.75
N PRO A 164 20.46 -16.21 -23.11
CA PRO A 164 19.07 -15.79 -23.15
C PRO A 164 18.37 -16.33 -24.41
N THR A 165 17.27 -17.05 -24.23
CA THR A 165 16.39 -17.47 -25.35
C THR A 165 15.07 -16.71 -25.29
N GLN A 166 14.89 -15.88 -26.33
CA GLN A 166 13.69 -15.31 -26.97
C GLN A 166 12.40 -14.99 -26.17
N THR A 167 12.02 -13.73 -26.35
CA THR A 167 10.70 -13.08 -26.26
C THR A 167 9.57 -13.89 -26.90
N GLU A 168 8.48 -14.11 -26.17
CA GLU A 168 7.15 -14.38 -26.75
C GLU A 168 6.29 -13.12 -26.64
N SER A 169 5.82 -12.67 -27.81
CA SER A 169 4.85 -11.59 -28.01
C SER A 169 3.42 -12.16 -27.94
N LEU A 170 2.55 -11.61 -27.08
CA LEU A 170 1.11 -11.88 -27.11
C LEU A 170 0.44 -11.05 -28.23
N SER A 171 -0.19 -11.71 -29.20
CA SER A 171 -1.14 -11.07 -30.11
C SER A 171 -2.57 -11.27 -29.62
N VAL A 172 -3.32 -10.18 -29.42
CA VAL A 172 -4.76 -10.20 -29.19
C VAL A 172 -5.45 -10.13 -30.56
N ALA A 173 -6.27 -11.12 -30.90
CA ALA A 173 -7.11 -11.09 -32.10
C ALA A 173 -8.38 -10.25 -31.84
N PRO A 174 -8.90 -9.49 -32.81
CA PRO A 174 -10.16 -8.78 -32.67
C PRO A 174 -11.35 -9.73 -32.91
N SER A 175 -12.33 -9.67 -32.01
CA SER A 175 -13.63 -10.32 -32.17
C SER A 175 -14.48 -9.59 -33.21
N ALA A 176 -15.07 -10.33 -34.14
CA ALA A 176 -16.14 -9.87 -35.01
C ALA A 176 -17.51 -10.09 -34.34
#